data_AF-A0A133V0R3-F1
#
_entry.id   AF-A0A133V0R3-F1
#
_cell.length_a   1.000
_cell.length_b   1.000
_cell.length_c   1.000
_cell.angle_alpha   90.00
_cell.angle_beta   90.00
_cell.angle_gamma   90.00
#
_symmetry.space_group_name_H-M   'P 1'
#
loop_
_entity.id
_entity.type
_entity.pdbx_description
1 polymer ?
#
loop_
_entity_poly.entity_id
_entity_poly.type
_entity_poly.pdbx_seq_one_letter_code
_entity_poly.pdbx_strand_id
1 'polypeptide(L)'
;GPHYRIGALKGIVSSTAVGTHYRLIREEGGRRWHNDTRISENFARSGLSNLTGQPPHYWGGYCLKELLDNSIEAAESAGLKPAVEVYIEGVYTGSPRSPFECETIEVRDDGPGIGEDRVEKIFGHLDMFGGTKRHYNLPTRGNQGNALMTILGIQSLAGGPLVVTSDGKKHEISVEEEKISGKPRAKISTSPAKTDVEGTEVSLDLSGRNFGNGERVEKILGEFIALNPHASFDITIDLGQAGTIEYESPAVDDHTVNRFSLSGGSMKGKPNWFSFDGFKELLKADAQADPI
;
A
#
# COMPACT_ATOMS: atom_id res chain seq x y z
N GLY A 1 -67.41 4.28 -21.05
CA GLY A 1 -66.35 5.29 -21.18
C GLY A 1 -66.92 6.68 -20.91
N PRO A 2 -66.15 7.78 -21.05
CA PRO A 2 -64.76 7.86 -21.53
C PRO A 2 -63.73 8.45 -20.52
N HIS A 3 -62.44 8.16 -20.81
CA HIS A 3 -61.23 9.00 -20.71
C HIS A 3 -60.81 9.82 -19.45
N TYR A 4 -59.57 9.52 -18.98
CA TYR A 4 -58.40 10.39 -18.65
C TYR A 4 -58.61 11.77 -17.96
N ARG A 5 -57.77 12.19 -16.98
CA ARG A 5 -56.35 12.60 -17.21
C ARG A 5 -55.56 12.84 -15.90
N ILE A 6 -54.22 12.92 -16.02
CA ILE A 6 -53.23 13.21 -14.97
C ILE A 6 -53.11 14.73 -14.74
N GLY A 7 -52.84 15.19 -13.49
CA GLY A 7 -52.63 16.61 -13.18
C GLY A 7 -51.87 16.93 -11.87
N ALA A 8 -50.58 17.23 -12.00
CA ALA A 8 -49.70 18.10 -11.19
C ALA A 8 -49.86 18.26 -9.64
N LEU A 9 -48.81 17.80 -8.93
CA LEU A 9 -48.00 18.54 -7.93
C LEU A 9 -48.62 19.74 -7.16
N LYS A 10 -48.71 19.61 -5.82
CA LYS A 10 -48.04 20.51 -4.85
C LYS A 10 -48.18 19.98 -3.41
N GLY A 11 -47.05 19.82 -2.72
CA GLY A 11 -46.99 19.34 -1.34
C GLY A 11 -45.59 19.55 -0.76
N ILE A 12 -45.30 20.79 -0.37
CA ILE A 12 -44.03 21.15 0.28
C ILE A 12 -44.04 20.56 1.68
N VAL A 13 -43.06 19.72 2.00
CA VAL A 13 -42.65 19.45 3.38
C VAL A 13 -41.16 19.72 3.47
N SER A 14 -40.80 20.76 4.21
CA SER A 14 -39.42 21.10 4.53
C SER A 14 -38.88 20.18 5.62
N SER A 15 -37.71 19.59 5.40
CA SER A 15 -36.83 19.18 6.50
C SER A 15 -35.43 19.76 6.27
N THR A 16 -35.05 20.67 7.15
CA THR A 16 -33.71 21.26 7.19
C THR A 16 -32.68 20.20 7.60
N ALA A 17 -31.78 19.85 6.69
CA ALA A 17 -30.54 19.15 7.02
C ALA A 17 -29.41 19.60 6.07
N VAL A 18 -28.29 19.99 6.70
CA VAL A 18 -26.97 20.39 6.17
C VAL A 18 -26.69 20.03 4.70
N GLY A 19 -26.38 21.06 3.89
CA GLY A 19 -26.25 20.95 2.44
C GLY A 19 -25.15 20.01 1.95
N THR A 20 -25.55 18.99 1.16
CA THR A 20 -24.64 18.02 0.54
C THR A 20 -24.43 18.38 -0.93
N HIS A 21 -23.19 18.73 -1.30
CA HIS A 21 -22.82 19.13 -2.66
C HIS A 21 -22.33 17.91 -3.45
N TYR A 22 -23.23 17.28 -4.22
CA TYR A 22 -22.86 16.22 -5.18
C TYR A 22 -23.23 16.64 -6.60
N ARG A 23 -22.31 16.46 -7.55
CA ARG A 23 -22.55 16.58 -8.99
C ARG A 23 -22.18 15.25 -9.65
N LEU A 24 -23.16 14.59 -10.28
CA LEU A 24 -22.94 13.38 -11.08
C LEU A 24 -22.15 13.71 -12.35
N ILE A 25 -21.13 12.92 -12.65
CA ILE A 25 -20.33 13.04 -13.88
C ILE A 25 -20.19 11.64 -14.49
N ARG A 26 -21.04 11.36 -15.50
CA ARG A 26 -21.17 10.11 -16.29
C ARG A 26 -21.60 8.83 -15.54
N GLU A 27 -22.57 8.13 -16.16
CA GLU A 27 -22.79 6.69 -15.99
C GLU A 27 -22.42 6.01 -17.32
N GLU A 28 -21.48 5.06 -17.29
CA GLU A 28 -21.21 4.13 -18.38
C GLU A 28 -21.02 2.72 -17.78
N GLY A 29 -21.62 1.70 -18.39
CA GLY A 29 -21.48 0.29 -17.95
C GLY A 29 -22.01 -0.04 -16.54
N GLY A 30 -22.89 0.77 -15.96
CA GLY A 30 -23.46 0.54 -14.62
C GLY A 30 -22.53 0.86 -13.44
N ARG A 31 -21.34 1.41 -13.69
CA ARG A 31 -20.50 2.00 -12.65
C ARG A 31 -20.81 3.49 -12.53
N ARG A 32 -21.11 3.93 -11.30
CA ARG A 32 -21.29 5.35 -10.96
C ARG A 32 -19.98 5.93 -10.47
N TRP A 33 -19.56 7.04 -11.07
CA TRP A 33 -18.42 7.82 -10.65
C TRP A 33 -18.89 8.99 -9.78
N HIS A 34 -18.19 9.22 -8.66
CA HIS A 34 -18.48 10.30 -7.72
C HIS A 34 -17.22 11.15 -7.55
N ASN A 35 -17.32 12.44 -7.85
CA ASN A 35 -16.25 13.41 -7.61
C ASN A 35 -16.35 13.90 -6.16
N ASP A 36 -15.43 13.53 -5.27
CA ASP A 36 -15.44 14.00 -3.88
C ASP A 36 -14.64 15.30 -3.73
N THR A 37 -15.19 16.24 -2.96
CA THR A 37 -14.57 17.54 -2.67
C THR A 37 -13.48 17.46 -1.60
N ARG A 38 -13.31 16.31 -0.94
CA ARG A 38 -12.37 16.10 0.18
C ARG A 38 -11.07 15.40 -0.21
N ILE A 39 -10.78 15.27 -1.50
CA ILE A 39 -9.51 14.77 -2.02
C ILE A 39 -8.28 15.34 -1.28
N SER A 40 -8.29 16.63 -0.96
CA SER A 40 -7.20 17.30 -0.23
C SER A 40 -7.02 16.82 1.21
N GLU A 41 -8.04 16.23 1.85
CA GLU A 41 -7.89 15.59 3.17
C GLU A 41 -6.94 14.40 3.09
N ASN A 42 -6.99 13.62 2.01
CA ASN A 42 -6.14 12.43 1.79
C ASN A 42 -4.67 12.78 1.52
N PHE A 43 -4.34 14.07 1.31
CA PHE A 43 -2.97 14.58 1.20
C PHE A 43 -2.61 15.50 2.39
N ALA A 44 -3.41 15.48 3.46
CA ALA A 44 -3.17 16.20 4.70
C ALA A 44 -2.88 15.24 5.86
N ARG A 45 -2.08 15.69 6.84
CA ARG A 45 -1.61 14.83 7.95
C ARG A 45 -2.75 14.17 8.73
N SER A 46 -3.85 14.89 8.96
CA SER A 46 -5.02 14.37 9.65
C SER A 46 -5.78 13.30 8.85
N GLY A 47 -5.94 13.47 7.54
CA GLY A 47 -6.60 12.47 6.69
C GLY A 47 -5.74 11.22 6.54
N LEU A 48 -4.44 11.35 6.34
CA LEU A 48 -3.52 10.20 6.28
C LEU A 48 -3.44 9.41 7.59
N SER A 49 -3.47 10.07 8.75
CA SER A 49 -3.61 9.35 10.03
C SER A 49 -4.96 8.63 10.18
N ASN A 50 -6.04 9.17 9.59
CA ASN A 50 -7.34 8.48 9.56
C ASN A 50 -7.39 7.32 8.56
N LEU A 51 -6.67 7.40 7.44
CA LEU A 51 -6.56 6.35 6.42
C LEU A 51 -5.71 5.18 6.91
N THR A 52 -4.51 5.48 7.42
CA THR A 52 -3.57 4.48 7.97
C THR A 52 -4.02 3.91 9.31
N GLY A 53 -4.83 4.67 10.07
CA GLY A 53 -5.11 4.38 11.48
C GLY A 53 -3.88 4.54 12.39
N GLN A 54 -2.82 5.21 11.92
CA GLN A 54 -1.53 5.34 12.60
C GLN A 54 -1.11 6.81 12.80
N PRO A 55 -0.38 7.13 13.89
CA PRO A 55 0.33 8.40 14.01
C PRO A 55 1.47 8.47 12.98
N PRO A 56 1.91 9.69 12.59
CA PRO A 56 2.82 9.83 11.44
C PRO A 56 4.20 9.17 11.58
N HIS A 57 4.72 8.99 12.79
CA HIS A 57 6.00 8.30 13.02
C HIS A 57 5.95 6.78 12.75
N TYR A 58 4.77 6.19 12.52
CA TYR A 58 4.60 4.81 12.07
C TYR A 58 4.23 4.69 10.58
N TRP A 59 4.32 5.77 9.81
CA TRP A 59 3.94 5.73 8.39
C TRP A 59 4.95 4.99 7.51
N GLY A 60 6.24 5.02 7.79
CA GLY A 60 7.24 4.21 7.09
C GLY A 60 6.94 2.71 7.23
N GLY A 61 6.68 2.27 8.47
CA GLY A 61 6.21 0.89 8.72
C GLY A 61 4.89 0.56 8.01
N TYR A 62 3.91 1.48 8.00
CA TYR A 62 2.68 1.29 7.21
C TYR A 62 2.99 1.11 5.71
N CYS A 63 3.82 1.98 5.11
CA CYS A 63 4.23 1.87 3.72
C CYS A 63 4.88 0.53 3.42
N LEU A 64 5.86 0.12 4.23
CA LEU A 64 6.53 -1.18 4.12
C LEU A 64 5.53 -2.35 4.14
N LYS A 65 4.63 -2.40 5.14
CA LYS A 65 3.60 -3.45 5.24
C LYS A 65 2.63 -3.47 4.05
N GLU A 66 2.30 -2.32 3.47
CA GLU A 66 1.47 -2.24 2.27
C GLU A 66 2.23 -2.67 1.00
N LEU A 67 3.53 -2.35 0.88
CA LEU A 67 4.37 -2.81 -0.23
C LEU A 67 4.59 -4.32 -0.19
N LEU A 68 4.99 -4.87 0.97
CA LEU A 68 5.19 -6.31 1.15
C LEU A 68 3.92 -7.14 0.85
N ASP A 69 2.74 -6.68 1.30
CA ASP A 69 1.46 -7.35 0.96
C ASP A 69 1.16 -7.29 -0.54
N ASN A 70 1.47 -6.16 -1.23
CA ASN A 70 1.26 -6.03 -2.68
C ASN A 70 2.20 -6.95 -3.46
N SER A 71 3.49 -6.99 -3.11
CA SER A 71 4.51 -7.83 -3.73
C SER A 71 4.20 -9.32 -3.60
N ILE A 72 3.89 -9.78 -2.38
CA ILE A 72 3.46 -11.17 -2.14
C ILE A 72 2.18 -11.49 -2.92
N GLU A 73 1.19 -10.60 -2.94
CA GLU A 73 -0.04 -10.83 -3.69
C GLU A 73 0.18 -10.84 -5.21
N ALA A 74 1.10 -10.05 -5.75
CA ALA A 74 1.41 -9.99 -7.17
C ALA A 74 1.98 -11.34 -7.66
N ALA A 75 3.01 -11.86 -6.98
CA ALA A 75 3.59 -13.16 -7.27
C ALA A 75 2.58 -14.32 -7.06
N GLU A 76 1.87 -14.34 -5.93
CA GLU A 76 0.84 -15.36 -5.65
C GLU A 76 -0.29 -15.37 -6.70
N SER A 77 -0.69 -14.20 -7.21
CA SER A 77 -1.74 -14.08 -8.23
C SER A 77 -1.28 -14.55 -9.62
N ALA A 78 0.04 -14.50 -9.88
CA ALA A 78 0.66 -15.09 -11.06
C ALA A 78 0.95 -16.60 -10.91
N GLY A 79 0.82 -17.15 -9.70
CA GLY A 79 1.16 -18.55 -9.39
C GLY A 79 2.66 -18.80 -9.17
N LEU A 80 3.42 -17.73 -8.90
CA LEU A 80 4.84 -17.78 -8.56
C LEU A 80 5.02 -18.00 -7.04
N LYS A 81 6.19 -18.50 -6.62
CA LYS A 81 6.64 -18.37 -5.23
C LYS A 81 7.15 -16.92 -5.09
N PRO A 82 6.67 -16.11 -4.12
CA PRO A 82 7.13 -14.73 -4.03
C PRO A 82 8.61 -14.64 -3.64
N ALA A 83 9.40 -13.89 -4.40
CA ALA A 83 10.69 -13.37 -3.95
C ALA A 83 10.57 -11.86 -3.74
N VAL A 84 11.02 -11.37 -2.58
CA VAL A 84 10.92 -9.96 -2.21
C VAL A 84 12.28 -9.45 -1.72
N GLU A 85 12.83 -8.47 -2.41
CA GLU A 85 14.02 -7.72 -2.00
C GLU A 85 13.55 -6.45 -1.25
N VAL A 86 14.18 -6.12 -0.13
CA VAL A 86 13.89 -4.93 0.68
C VAL A 86 15.19 -4.21 1.00
N TYR A 87 15.29 -2.96 0.58
CA TYR A 87 16.39 -2.07 0.94
C TYR A 87 15.85 -0.88 1.74
N ILE A 88 16.45 -0.62 2.89
CA ILE A 88 16.07 0.47 3.80
C ILE A 88 17.31 1.28 4.13
N GLU A 89 17.24 2.59 3.94
CA GLU A 89 18.24 3.51 4.49
C GLU A 89 17.70 4.11 5.78
N GLY A 90 18.55 4.30 6.78
CA GLY A 90 18.17 4.92 8.02
C GLY A 90 19.31 5.57 8.79
N VAL A 91 18.94 6.36 9.78
CA VAL A 91 19.88 7.01 10.71
C VAL A 91 19.72 6.36 12.08
N TYR A 92 20.77 5.66 12.53
CA TYR A 92 20.81 5.10 13.88
C TYR A 92 20.63 6.20 14.95
N THR A 93 19.68 6.01 15.86
CA THR A 93 19.39 6.97 16.95
C THR A 93 19.88 6.48 18.31
N GLY A 94 20.11 5.17 18.47
CA GLY A 94 20.42 4.54 19.76
C GLY A 94 19.27 4.56 20.78
N SER A 95 18.05 4.88 20.36
CA SER A 95 16.85 4.85 21.19
C SER A 95 16.24 3.45 21.22
N PRO A 96 16.03 2.82 22.39
CA PRO A 96 15.34 1.52 22.48
C PRO A 96 13.87 1.52 22.01
N ARG A 97 13.29 2.68 21.66
CA ARG A 97 11.93 2.80 21.09
C ARG A 97 11.92 3.17 19.61
N SER A 98 13.10 3.25 18.98
CA SER A 98 13.33 3.58 17.57
C SER A 98 14.83 3.43 17.30
N PRO A 99 15.39 2.20 17.24
CA PRO A 99 16.84 2.00 17.12
C PRO A 99 17.46 2.84 16.00
N PHE A 100 16.74 2.99 14.90
CA PHE A 100 16.97 3.96 13.84
C PHE A 100 15.70 4.78 13.51
N GLU A 101 15.89 5.84 12.72
CA GLU A 101 14.85 6.51 11.92
C GLU A 101 15.08 6.09 10.46
N CYS A 102 14.12 5.41 9.85
CA CYS A 102 14.11 5.04 8.45
C CYS A 102 13.84 6.28 7.58
N GLU A 103 14.76 6.51 6.63
CA GLU A 103 14.73 7.62 5.69
C GLU A 103 14.32 7.17 4.29
N THR A 104 14.82 6.03 3.80
CA THR A 104 14.41 5.46 2.50
C THR A 104 13.81 4.07 2.69
N ILE A 105 12.78 3.74 1.92
CA ILE A 105 12.26 2.36 1.80
C ILE A 105 12.15 2.03 0.31
N GLU A 106 12.75 0.92 -0.08
CA GLU A 106 12.63 0.31 -1.39
C GLU A 106 12.20 -1.16 -1.21
N VAL A 107 11.16 -1.56 -1.94
CA VAL A 107 10.66 -2.94 -1.97
C VAL A 107 10.52 -3.37 -3.41
N ARG A 108 11.13 -4.50 -3.75
CA ARG A 108 11.13 -5.09 -5.09
C ARG A 108 10.63 -6.53 -5.07
N ASP A 109 9.88 -6.92 -6.09
CA ASP A 109 9.35 -8.27 -6.29
C ASP A 109 9.61 -8.82 -7.69
N ASP A 110 9.61 -10.15 -7.80
CA ASP A 110 9.69 -10.95 -9.02
C ASP A 110 8.32 -11.19 -9.70
N GLY A 111 7.33 -10.35 -9.39
CA GLY A 111 5.96 -10.49 -9.86
C GLY A 111 5.76 -10.23 -11.36
N PRO A 112 4.50 -10.20 -11.84
CA PRO A 112 4.18 -9.95 -13.24
C PRO A 112 4.27 -8.47 -13.67
N GLY A 113 4.78 -7.58 -12.81
CA GLY A 113 4.92 -6.14 -13.07
C GLY A 113 3.62 -5.31 -12.99
N ILE A 114 3.78 -3.99 -13.14
CA ILE A 114 2.72 -2.99 -13.25
C ILE A 114 2.95 -2.17 -14.53
N GLY A 115 2.36 -2.62 -15.64
CA GLY A 115 2.44 -1.89 -16.90
C GLY A 115 1.89 -0.46 -16.85
N GLU A 116 2.45 0.41 -17.68
CA GLU A 116 2.23 1.87 -17.68
C GLU A 116 0.75 2.31 -17.63
N ASP A 117 -0.13 1.69 -18.43
CA ASP A 117 -1.58 1.96 -18.42
C ASP A 117 -2.21 1.75 -17.03
N ARG A 118 -1.66 0.83 -16.23
CA ARG A 118 -2.09 0.52 -14.87
C ARG A 118 -1.53 1.54 -13.88
N VAL A 119 -0.29 2.01 -14.05
CA VAL A 119 0.30 3.11 -13.27
C VAL A 119 -0.53 4.39 -13.45
N GLU A 120 -0.79 4.80 -14.70
CA GLU A 120 -1.65 5.93 -15.05
C GLU A 120 -3.06 5.79 -14.46
N LYS A 121 -3.63 4.57 -14.48
CA LYS A 121 -4.96 4.32 -13.91
C LYS A 121 -5.01 4.38 -12.39
N ILE A 122 -3.93 4.01 -11.69
CA ILE A 122 -3.84 4.10 -10.22
C ILE A 122 -3.67 5.57 -9.83
N PHE A 123 -2.67 6.25 -10.37
CA PHE A 123 -2.24 7.56 -9.89
C PHE A 123 -2.90 8.76 -10.63
N GLY A 124 -3.27 8.62 -11.90
CA GLY A 124 -3.84 9.71 -12.70
C GLY A 124 -5.24 10.17 -12.26
N HIS A 125 -5.93 9.41 -11.40
CA HIS A 125 -7.30 9.67 -10.96
C HIS A 125 -7.44 9.83 -9.45
N LEU A 126 -6.65 10.76 -8.87
CA LEU A 126 -6.67 11.06 -7.42
C LEU A 126 -8.08 11.29 -6.82
N ASP A 127 -9.06 11.88 -7.54
CA ASP A 127 -10.40 12.12 -6.95
C ASP A 127 -11.27 10.84 -6.80
N MET A 128 -10.93 9.73 -7.47
CA MET A 128 -11.57 8.41 -7.25
C MET A 128 -11.23 7.81 -5.87
N PHE A 129 -10.09 8.20 -5.29
CA PHE A 129 -9.64 7.80 -3.95
C PHE A 129 -10.36 8.57 -2.82
N GLY A 130 -11.11 9.63 -3.14
CA GLY A 130 -11.85 10.44 -2.16
C GLY A 130 -13.24 9.91 -1.75
N GLY A 131 -13.73 8.84 -2.37
CA GLY A 131 -15.16 8.46 -2.34
C GLY A 131 -15.73 8.06 -0.96
N THR A 132 -17.03 8.34 -0.76
CA THR A 132 -17.81 7.91 0.42
C THR A 132 -17.94 6.40 0.59
N LYS A 133 -17.57 5.60 -0.42
CA LYS A 133 -17.17 4.20 -0.21
C LYS A 133 -15.76 4.16 0.37
N ARG A 134 -15.63 4.57 1.64
CA ARG A 134 -14.60 4.01 2.52
C ARG A 134 -14.83 2.52 2.48
N HIS A 135 -14.00 1.79 1.74
CA HIS A 135 -14.05 0.34 1.71
C HIS A 135 -13.90 -0.10 3.17
N TYR A 136 -14.88 -0.83 3.69
CA TYR A 136 -14.81 -1.32 5.06
C TYR A 136 -13.50 -2.09 5.21
N ASN A 137 -12.65 -1.67 6.15
CA ASN A 137 -11.39 -2.32 6.49
C ASN A 137 -11.70 -3.69 7.12
N LEU A 138 -12.04 -4.66 6.27
CA LEU A 138 -11.89 -6.07 6.56
C LEU A 138 -10.44 -6.45 6.22
N PRO A 139 -9.82 -7.37 6.99
CA PRO A 139 -8.48 -7.87 6.68
C PRO A 139 -8.53 -8.79 5.45
N THR A 140 -8.51 -8.18 4.27
CA THR A 140 -8.36 -8.85 2.98
C THR A 140 -7.21 -8.22 2.22
N ARG A 141 -6.13 -8.98 1.98
CA ARG A 141 -5.22 -8.74 0.84
C ARG A 141 -6.09 -8.60 -0.43
N GLY A 142 -5.77 -7.66 -1.33
CA GLY A 142 -6.54 -7.49 -2.59
C GLY A 142 -7.20 -6.14 -2.86
N ASN A 143 -6.78 -5.04 -2.21
CA ASN A 143 -7.28 -3.69 -2.54
C ASN A 143 -6.14 -2.73 -2.97
N GLN A 144 -5.20 -3.27 -3.76
CA GLN A 144 -3.91 -2.71 -4.18
C GLN A 144 -3.94 -1.20 -4.56
N GLY A 145 -5.01 -0.75 -5.24
CA GLY A 145 -5.16 0.64 -5.67
C GLY A 145 -5.35 1.66 -4.53
N ASN A 146 -5.77 1.25 -3.33
CA ASN A 146 -5.92 2.17 -2.18
C ASN A 146 -4.62 2.31 -1.37
N ALA A 147 -3.83 1.23 -1.33
CA ALA A 147 -2.57 1.16 -0.58
C ALA A 147 -1.53 2.13 -1.18
N LEU A 148 -1.23 1.97 -2.47
CA LEU A 148 -0.29 2.82 -3.20
C LEU A 148 -0.68 4.31 -3.22
N MET A 149 -1.99 4.61 -3.13
CA MET A 149 -2.49 5.97 -3.07
C MET A 149 -2.33 6.61 -1.68
N THR A 150 -2.43 5.82 -0.61
CA THR A 150 -2.05 6.26 0.75
C THR A 150 -0.55 6.49 0.83
N ILE A 151 0.26 5.60 0.24
CA ILE A 151 1.72 5.75 0.14
C ILE A 151 2.09 7.01 -0.63
N LEU A 152 1.48 7.29 -1.79
CA LEU A 152 1.67 8.53 -2.52
C LEU A 152 1.31 9.77 -1.69
N GLY A 153 0.27 9.70 -0.86
CA GLY A 153 -0.08 10.78 0.08
C GLY A 153 0.98 11.01 1.16
N ILE A 154 1.54 9.93 1.72
CA ILE A 154 2.65 9.99 2.68
C ILE A 154 3.91 10.59 2.00
N GLN A 155 4.25 10.11 0.79
CA GLN A 155 5.39 10.60 0.03
C GLN A 155 5.23 12.06 -0.39
N SER A 156 4.03 12.46 -0.84
CA SER A 156 3.71 13.85 -1.14
C SER A 156 3.85 14.75 0.09
N LEU A 157 3.51 14.26 1.28
CA LEU A 157 3.81 15.01 2.50
C LEU A 157 5.31 15.06 2.76
N ALA A 158 6.04 13.96 2.58
CA ALA A 158 7.46 13.85 2.87
C ALA A 158 8.33 14.76 1.98
N GLY A 159 8.07 14.77 0.67
CA GLY A 159 8.82 15.49 -0.34
C GLY A 159 9.20 14.56 -1.49
N GLY A 160 9.52 15.14 -2.65
CA GLY A 160 9.91 14.36 -3.82
C GLY A 160 8.78 13.52 -4.44
N PRO A 161 9.11 12.67 -5.44
CA PRO A 161 8.18 11.73 -6.04
C PRO A 161 8.15 10.39 -5.29
N LEU A 162 7.04 9.65 -5.45
CA LEU A 162 7.05 8.19 -5.30
C LEU A 162 7.65 7.60 -6.58
N VAL A 163 8.59 6.66 -6.46
CA VAL A 163 9.20 5.99 -7.60
C VAL A 163 8.61 4.59 -7.74
N VAL A 164 8.19 4.23 -8.97
CA VAL A 164 7.78 2.88 -9.33
C VAL A 164 8.55 2.46 -10.57
N THR A 165 9.39 1.43 -10.46
CA THR A 165 10.13 0.82 -11.57
C THR A 165 9.49 -0.52 -11.93
N SER A 166 9.04 -0.70 -13.17
CA SER A 166 8.43 -1.95 -13.66
C SER A 166 8.38 -1.97 -15.19
N ASP A 167 8.34 -3.17 -15.80
CA ASP A 167 8.29 -3.36 -17.27
C ASP A 167 9.36 -2.55 -18.04
N GLY A 168 10.57 -2.43 -17.47
CA GLY A 168 11.68 -1.64 -18.04
C GLY A 168 11.44 -0.11 -18.05
N LYS A 169 10.49 0.39 -17.25
CA LYS A 169 10.16 1.82 -17.11
C LYS A 169 10.28 2.27 -15.67
N LYS A 170 10.82 3.47 -15.47
CA LYS A 170 10.79 4.20 -14.20
C LYS A 170 9.71 5.27 -14.27
N HIS A 171 8.74 5.20 -13.39
CA HIS A 171 7.69 6.20 -13.20
C HIS A 171 7.97 7.00 -11.93
N GLU A 172 8.08 8.32 -12.06
CA GLU A 172 8.20 9.25 -10.93
C GLU A 172 6.86 9.97 -10.76
N ILE A 173 6.16 9.69 -9.66
CA ILE A 173 4.82 10.19 -9.37
C ILE A 173 4.90 11.23 -8.26
N SER A 174 4.69 12.50 -8.58
CA SER A 174 4.55 13.58 -7.60
C SER A 174 3.11 14.11 -7.54
N VAL A 175 2.79 14.84 -6.47
CA VAL A 175 1.49 15.50 -6.31
C VAL A 175 1.72 17.01 -6.33
N GLU A 176 1.04 17.69 -7.25
CA GLU A 176 1.07 19.16 -7.38
C GLU A 176 -0.33 19.72 -7.10
N GLU A 177 -0.42 20.96 -6.60
CA GLU A 177 -1.69 21.67 -6.49
C GLU A 177 -2.07 22.30 -7.83
N GLU A 178 -3.25 21.94 -8.37
CA GLU A 178 -3.74 22.51 -9.62
C GLU A 178 -4.19 23.96 -9.42
N LYS A 179 -3.41 24.90 -9.99
CA LYS A 179 -3.56 26.37 -9.85
C LYS A 179 -4.95 26.96 -10.09
N ILE A 180 -5.86 26.24 -10.78
CA ILE A 180 -7.22 26.70 -11.09
C ILE A 180 -8.24 26.15 -10.09
N SER A 181 -8.08 24.90 -9.64
CA SER A 181 -9.06 24.20 -8.81
C SER A 181 -8.68 24.13 -7.33
N GLY A 182 -7.41 24.36 -6.98
CA GLY A 182 -6.87 24.17 -5.64
C GLY A 182 -6.85 22.70 -5.20
N LYS A 183 -6.98 21.76 -6.14
CA LYS A 183 -7.01 20.32 -5.86
C LYS A 183 -5.65 19.67 -6.08
N PRO A 184 -5.27 18.67 -5.28
CA PRO A 184 -4.19 17.75 -5.59
C PRO A 184 -4.39 17.10 -6.96
N ARG A 185 -3.33 17.08 -7.75
CA ARG A 185 -3.25 16.39 -9.04
C ARG A 185 -1.93 15.62 -9.11
N ALA A 186 -1.98 14.37 -9.56
CA ALA A 186 -0.79 13.60 -9.83
C ALA A 186 -0.09 14.12 -11.10
N LYS A 187 1.23 14.12 -11.06
CA LYS A 187 2.12 14.33 -12.18
C LYS A 187 3.02 13.10 -12.28
N ILE A 188 2.91 12.40 -13.39
CA ILE A 188 3.64 11.17 -13.66
C ILE A 188 4.69 11.50 -14.73
N SER A 189 5.93 11.13 -14.46
CA SER A 189 7.05 11.24 -15.41
C SER A 189 7.59 9.85 -15.68
N THR A 190 7.37 9.33 -16.90
CA THR A 190 7.89 8.03 -17.33
C THR A 190 9.23 8.19 -18.04
N SER A 191 10.20 7.36 -17.71
CA SER A 191 11.49 7.23 -18.41
C SER A 191 11.89 5.75 -18.54
N PRO A 192 12.77 5.37 -19.50
CA PRO A 192 13.33 4.02 -19.54
C PRO A 192 14.13 3.73 -18.27
N ALA A 193 13.88 2.59 -17.63
CA ALA A 193 14.72 2.10 -16.55
C ALA A 193 16.06 1.57 -17.11
N LYS A 194 17.13 1.66 -16.32
CA LYS A 194 18.45 1.09 -16.66
C LYS A 194 18.65 -0.33 -16.16
N THR A 195 17.60 -0.92 -15.59
CA THR A 195 17.64 -2.14 -14.81
C THR A 195 16.68 -3.15 -15.42
N ASP A 196 17.14 -4.40 -15.54
CA ASP A 196 16.37 -5.55 -16.00
C ASP A 196 15.47 -6.07 -14.85
N VAL A 197 14.65 -5.19 -14.26
CA VAL A 197 13.67 -5.58 -13.22
C VAL A 197 12.62 -6.47 -13.86
N GLU A 198 12.79 -7.76 -13.71
CA GLU A 198 11.67 -8.70 -13.70
C GLU A 198 10.80 -8.37 -12.48
N GLY A 199 9.57 -7.90 -12.72
CA GLY A 199 8.59 -7.54 -11.70
C GLY A 199 8.45 -6.05 -11.38
N THR A 200 8.33 -5.70 -10.09
CA THR A 200 8.00 -4.35 -9.62
C THR A 200 8.93 -3.92 -8.50
N GLU A 201 9.44 -2.69 -8.56
CA GLU A 201 10.21 -2.03 -7.51
C GLU A 201 9.48 -0.72 -7.16
N VAL A 202 9.28 -0.46 -5.86
CA VAL A 202 8.67 0.78 -5.36
C VAL A 202 9.58 1.39 -4.30
N SER A 203 10.01 2.63 -4.55
CA SER A 203 10.94 3.37 -3.70
C SER A 203 10.35 4.71 -3.24
N LEU A 204 10.51 5.01 -1.95
CA LEU A 204 9.97 6.20 -1.28
C LEU A 204 10.99 6.81 -0.30
N ASP A 205 11.04 8.14 -0.27
CA ASP A 205 11.95 8.97 0.52
C ASP A 205 11.17 9.74 1.60
N LEU A 206 11.43 9.38 2.85
CA LEU A 206 10.86 9.90 4.10
C LEU A 206 11.86 10.78 4.88
N SER A 207 13.02 11.10 4.29
CA SER A 207 14.16 11.75 4.95
C SER A 207 13.79 13.03 5.71
N GLY A 208 14.26 13.14 6.96
CA GLY A 208 14.04 14.32 7.80
C GLY A 208 12.59 14.59 8.23
N ARG A 209 11.65 13.63 8.10
CA ARG A 209 10.21 13.84 8.39
C ARG A 209 9.70 13.26 9.71
N ASN A 210 10.49 12.43 10.39
CA ASN A 210 10.09 11.61 11.53
C ASN A 210 8.83 10.78 11.20
N PHE A 211 8.97 9.92 10.20
CA PHE A 211 7.91 9.06 9.66
C PHE A 211 8.24 7.57 9.77
N GLY A 212 9.52 7.21 9.90
CA GLY A 212 10.04 5.86 9.84
C GLY A 212 10.61 5.38 11.17
N ASN A 213 9.77 5.19 12.19
CA ASN A 213 10.22 4.54 13.43
C ASN A 213 10.80 3.13 13.15
N GLY A 214 12.09 2.94 13.46
CA GLY A 214 12.84 1.71 13.16
C GLY A 214 12.29 0.46 13.83
N GLU A 215 11.87 0.55 15.11
CA GLU A 215 11.26 -0.56 15.86
C GLU A 215 10.03 -1.11 15.11
N ARG A 216 9.21 -0.21 14.55
CA ARG A 216 8.04 -0.59 13.78
C ARG A 216 8.38 -1.17 12.41
N VAL A 217 9.50 -0.77 11.81
CA VAL A 217 10.01 -1.32 10.55
C VAL A 217 10.53 -2.74 10.75
N GLU A 218 11.45 -2.95 11.70
CA GLU A 218 12.01 -4.27 12.06
C GLU A 218 10.90 -5.27 12.41
N LYS A 219 9.96 -4.86 13.28
CA LYS A 219 8.83 -5.71 13.69
C LYS A 219 7.95 -6.15 12.51
N ILE A 220 7.77 -5.30 11.50
CA ILE A 220 6.97 -5.65 10.32
C ILE A 220 7.72 -6.65 9.44
N LEU A 221 9.04 -6.50 9.28
CA LEU A 221 9.85 -7.47 8.55
C LEU A 221 9.78 -8.85 9.20
N GLY A 222 10.02 -8.93 10.51
CA GLY A 222 9.88 -10.18 11.28
C GLY A 222 8.49 -10.83 11.14
N GLU A 223 7.42 -10.04 11.30
CA GLU A 223 6.04 -10.54 11.09
C GLU A 223 5.80 -11.07 9.67
N PHE A 224 6.38 -10.45 8.64
CA PHE A 224 6.21 -10.90 7.25
C PHE A 224 7.03 -12.17 6.95
N ILE A 225 8.28 -12.24 7.41
CA ILE A 225 9.10 -13.47 7.35
C ILE A 225 8.37 -14.62 8.05
N ALA A 226 7.91 -14.39 9.27
CA ALA A 226 7.34 -15.44 10.11
C ALA A 226 5.99 -15.98 9.61
N LEU A 227 5.19 -15.15 8.94
CA LEU A 227 3.84 -15.50 8.50
C LEU A 227 3.74 -15.87 7.00
N ASN A 228 4.80 -15.69 6.21
CA ASN A 228 4.83 -16.04 4.78
C ASN A 228 6.02 -16.96 4.45
N PRO A 229 6.09 -18.18 5.03
CA PRO A 229 7.22 -19.11 4.86
C PRO A 229 7.42 -19.61 3.42
N HIS A 230 6.43 -19.43 2.55
CA HIS A 230 6.47 -19.78 1.13
C HIS A 230 7.07 -18.67 0.26
N ALA A 231 7.34 -17.49 0.84
CA ALA A 231 8.05 -16.39 0.21
C ALA A 231 9.53 -16.40 0.65
N SER A 232 10.42 -15.92 -0.22
CA SER A 232 11.79 -15.59 0.14
C SER A 232 11.95 -14.09 0.31
N PHE A 233 12.75 -13.69 1.30
CA PHE A 233 13.09 -12.30 1.58
C PHE A 233 14.60 -12.10 1.55
N ASP A 234 15.05 -11.08 0.85
CA ASP A 234 16.41 -10.52 0.94
C ASP A 234 16.26 -9.11 1.52
N ILE A 235 16.91 -8.83 2.65
CA ILE A 235 16.69 -7.61 3.43
C ILE A 235 18.04 -6.96 3.74
N THR A 236 18.18 -5.70 3.36
CA THR A 236 19.30 -4.84 3.72
C THR A 236 18.79 -3.59 4.42
N ILE A 237 19.31 -3.31 5.62
CA ILE A 237 19.09 -2.07 6.36
C ILE A 237 20.44 -1.35 6.50
N ASP A 238 20.67 -0.31 5.71
CA ASP A 238 21.86 0.53 5.77
C ASP A 238 21.66 1.67 6.79
N LEU A 239 22.44 1.64 7.88
CA LEU A 239 22.47 2.68 8.92
C LEU A 239 23.69 3.62 8.77
N GLY A 240 24.30 3.63 7.58
CA GLY A 240 25.45 4.43 7.21
C GLY A 240 26.66 4.15 8.09
N GLN A 241 27.12 5.14 8.85
CA GLN A 241 28.29 4.97 9.73
C GLN A 241 28.05 4.00 10.90
N ALA A 242 26.80 3.67 11.23
CA ALA A 242 26.49 2.67 12.24
C ALA A 242 26.60 1.22 11.71
N GLY A 243 26.75 1.03 10.39
CA GLY A 243 26.86 -0.27 9.72
C GLY A 243 25.60 -0.68 8.98
N THR A 244 25.64 -1.87 8.41
CA THR A 244 24.56 -2.46 7.60
C THR A 244 24.11 -3.76 8.24
N ILE A 245 22.79 -4.01 8.24
CA ILE A 245 22.18 -5.28 8.67
C ILE A 245 21.68 -5.98 7.41
N GLU A 246 22.20 -7.17 7.14
CA GLU A 246 21.82 -8.02 6.00
C GLU A 246 21.13 -9.28 6.55
N TYR A 247 20.01 -9.67 5.94
CA TYR A 247 19.25 -10.86 6.34
C TYR A 247 18.57 -11.54 5.15
N GLU A 248 18.97 -12.77 4.88
CA GLU A 248 18.35 -13.66 3.89
C GLU A 248 17.40 -14.66 4.59
N SER A 249 16.17 -14.76 4.09
CA SER A 249 15.20 -15.79 4.47
C SER A 249 14.75 -16.57 3.24
N PRO A 250 15.27 -17.77 2.98
CA PRO A 250 14.85 -18.58 1.84
C PRO A 250 13.45 -19.16 2.04
N ALA A 251 12.67 -19.26 0.96
CA ALA A 251 11.36 -19.88 0.98
C ALA A 251 11.46 -21.36 1.39
N VAL A 252 10.62 -21.80 2.33
CA VAL A 252 10.55 -23.18 2.80
C VAL A 252 10.00 -24.06 1.69
N ASP A 253 10.82 -24.97 1.14
CA ASP A 253 10.43 -25.89 0.06
C ASP A 253 9.67 -27.13 0.60
N ASP A 254 8.62 -26.89 1.38
CA ASP A 254 7.62 -27.89 1.75
C ASP A 254 6.37 -27.67 0.90
N HIS A 255 6.16 -28.56 -0.09
CA HIS A 255 5.00 -28.51 -0.99
C HIS A 255 3.63 -28.63 -0.28
N THR A 256 3.59 -28.91 1.03
CA THR A 256 2.35 -28.88 1.85
C THR A 256 2.03 -27.48 2.37
N VAL A 257 2.99 -26.55 2.36
CA VAL A 257 2.85 -25.13 2.74
C VAL A 257 2.38 -24.33 1.53
N ASN A 258 1.06 -24.16 1.42
CA ASN A 258 0.42 -23.33 0.39
C ASN A 258 -0.43 -22.24 1.04
N ARG A 259 -0.52 -21.07 0.40
CA ARG A 259 -1.43 -19.97 0.79
C ARG A 259 -2.82 -20.51 1.10
N PHE A 260 -3.32 -20.18 2.29
CA PHE A 260 -4.70 -20.48 2.65
C PHE A 260 -5.61 -19.47 1.99
N SER A 261 -6.57 -19.94 1.20
CA SER A 261 -7.55 -19.09 0.53
C SER A 261 -8.96 -19.64 0.67
N LEU A 262 -9.88 -18.74 0.99
CA LEU A 262 -11.33 -18.98 1.03
C LEU A 262 -11.94 -18.56 -0.30
N SER A 263 -11.70 -19.36 -1.35
CA SER A 263 -12.19 -19.10 -2.70
C SER A 263 -13.47 -19.90 -2.96
N GLY A 264 -14.56 -19.20 -3.29
CA GLY A 264 -15.84 -19.83 -3.68
C GLY A 264 -16.50 -20.70 -2.60
N GLY A 265 -16.19 -20.50 -1.32
CA GLY A 265 -16.64 -21.36 -0.22
C GLY A 265 -15.85 -22.68 -0.08
N SER A 266 -14.82 -22.90 -0.91
CA SER A 266 -13.87 -24.00 -0.76
C SER A 266 -12.60 -23.54 -0.05
N MET A 267 -12.10 -24.37 0.86
CA MET A 267 -10.80 -24.16 1.51
C MET A 267 -9.71 -24.71 0.60
N LYS A 268 -8.86 -23.83 0.04
CA LYS A 268 -7.62 -24.21 -0.64
C LYS A 268 -6.43 -23.88 0.27
N GLY A 269 -5.45 -24.78 0.31
CA GLY A 269 -4.39 -24.77 1.33
C GLY A 269 -4.89 -25.24 2.70
N LYS A 270 -3.97 -25.53 3.63
CA LYS A 270 -4.31 -25.76 5.04
C LYS A 270 -4.34 -24.40 5.76
N PRO A 271 -5.32 -24.12 6.65
CA PRO A 271 -5.27 -22.94 7.53
C PRO A 271 -4.04 -22.96 8.43
N ASN A 272 -3.58 -24.16 8.77
CA ASN A 272 -2.34 -24.40 9.47
C ASN A 272 -1.21 -24.40 8.42
N TRP A 273 -0.65 -23.21 8.14
CA TRP A 273 0.51 -23.04 7.26
C TRP A 273 1.76 -23.78 7.74
N PHE A 274 1.76 -24.21 8.99
CA PHE A 274 2.79 -25.04 9.59
C PHE A 274 2.17 -26.23 10.33
N SER A 275 2.98 -27.24 10.62
CA SER A 275 2.73 -28.08 11.79
C SER A 275 2.84 -27.20 13.05
N PHE A 276 2.20 -27.63 14.16
CA PHE A 276 2.28 -26.87 15.42
C PHE A 276 3.72 -26.68 15.90
N ASP A 277 4.59 -27.65 15.61
CA ASP A 277 6.01 -27.56 15.97
C ASP A 277 6.80 -26.71 14.96
N GLY A 278 6.47 -26.74 13.66
CA GLY A 278 7.03 -25.79 12.68
C GLY A 278 6.71 -24.33 13.03
N PHE A 279 5.47 -24.04 13.43
CA PHE A 279 5.09 -22.69 13.89
C PHE A 279 5.85 -22.27 15.16
N LYS A 280 6.10 -23.20 16.09
CA LYS A 280 6.91 -22.93 17.28
C LYS A 280 8.37 -22.69 16.94
N GLU A 281 8.99 -23.47 16.07
CA GLU A 281 10.40 -23.25 15.70
C GLU A 281 10.56 -21.90 14.98
N LEU A 282 9.57 -21.49 14.18
CA LEU A 282 9.60 -20.18 13.53
C LEU A 282 9.37 -19.02 14.52
N LEU A 283 8.40 -19.11 15.43
CA LEU A 283 8.24 -18.15 16.53
C LEU A 283 9.46 -18.11 17.47
N LYS A 284 10.18 -19.22 17.64
CA LYS A 284 11.44 -19.25 18.40
C LYS A 284 12.58 -18.59 17.62
N ALA A 285 12.65 -18.74 16.30
CA ALA A 285 13.66 -18.10 15.47
C ALA A 285 13.47 -16.56 15.49
N ASP A 286 12.22 -16.10 15.33
CA ASP A 286 11.83 -14.69 15.50
C ASP A 286 12.20 -14.17 16.91
N ALA A 287 11.78 -14.87 17.97
CA ALA A 287 12.14 -14.53 19.36
C ALA A 287 13.62 -14.78 19.75
N GLN A 288 14.46 -15.29 18.85
CA GLN A 288 15.91 -15.41 19.02
C GLN A 288 16.69 -14.43 18.15
N ALA A 289 16.05 -13.82 17.14
CA ALA A 289 16.57 -12.73 16.34
C ALA A 289 16.51 -11.37 17.08
N ASP A 290 15.90 -11.33 18.26
CA ASP A 290 15.77 -10.16 19.15
C ASP A 290 16.75 -10.28 20.35
N PRO A 291 18.04 -9.94 20.20
CA PRO A 291 19.00 -9.97 21.29
C PRO A 291 18.83 -8.77 22.24
N ILE A 292 18.51 -9.08 23.50
CA ILE A 292 18.53 -8.15 24.65
C ILE A 292 19.94 -7.61 24.90
#